data_AF-A0A7C1QC75-F1
#
_entry.id   AF-A0A7C1QC75-F1
#
_cell.length_a   1.000
_cell.length_b   1.000
_cell.length_c   1.000
_cell.angle_alpha   90.00
_cell.angle_beta   90.00
_cell.angle_gamma   90.00
#
_symmetry.space_group_name_H-M   'P 1'
#
loop_
_entity.id
_entity.type
_entity.pdbx_description
1 polymer ?
#
loop_
_entity_poly.entity_id
_entity_poly.type
_entity_poly.pdbx_seq_one_letter_code
_entity_poly.pdbx_strand_id
1 'polypeptide(L)'
;MNTKKYILKDGKIIEESDPVKWGQWFEVSEERYIKSDKFGDIQVSTVFLGIDHGFNEEEPPVLFETMIFGGEHDQYQERYTDIESAKTGHDKAVQLVKKEKGGD
;
A
#
# COMPACT_ATOMS: atom_id res chain seq x y z
N MET A 1 12.78 -16.53 -2.16
CA MET A 1 12.56 -15.09 -1.88
C MET A 1 12.55 -14.42 -3.23
N ASN A 2 11.38 -13.95 -3.65
CA ASN A 2 11.22 -13.26 -4.92
C ASN A 2 12.12 -12.01 -4.93
N THR A 3 13.00 -11.89 -5.93
CA THR A 3 13.95 -10.77 -6.05
C THR A 3 13.48 -9.69 -7.03
N LYS A 4 12.32 -9.93 -7.67
CA LYS A 4 11.72 -9.02 -8.64
C LYS A 4 11.36 -7.70 -7.97
N LYS A 5 11.52 -6.66 -8.75
CA LYS A 5 11.33 -5.27 -8.37
C LYS A 5 10.33 -4.66 -9.33
N TYR A 6 9.46 -3.85 -8.79
CA TYR A 6 8.38 -3.23 -9.54
C TYR A 6 8.38 -1.74 -9.28
N ILE A 7 8.01 -0.98 -10.30
CA ILE A 7 7.70 0.44 -10.21
C ILE A 7 6.26 0.66 -10.64
N LEU A 8 5.66 1.73 -10.14
CA LEU A 8 4.41 2.26 -10.65
C LEU A 8 4.72 3.43 -11.59
N LYS A 9 4.10 3.42 -12.76
CA LYS A 9 4.19 4.50 -13.74
C LYS A 9 2.83 4.71 -14.37
N ASP A 10 2.24 5.89 -14.16
CA ASP A 10 0.91 6.25 -14.66
C ASP A 10 -0.16 5.22 -14.27
N GLY A 11 -0.07 4.70 -13.03
CA GLY A 11 -0.98 3.68 -12.50
C GLY A 11 -0.75 2.26 -13.03
N LYS A 12 0.31 2.03 -13.82
CA LYS A 12 0.67 0.70 -14.33
C LYS A 12 1.86 0.12 -13.57
N ILE A 13 1.76 -1.16 -13.24
CA ILE A 13 2.84 -1.93 -12.63
C ILE A 13 3.83 -2.35 -13.72
N ILE A 14 5.09 -2.00 -13.55
CA ILE A 14 6.18 -2.34 -14.48
C ILE A 14 7.28 -3.06 -13.70
N GLU A 15 7.74 -4.20 -14.20
CA GLU A 15 8.92 -4.88 -13.65
C GLU A 15 10.19 -4.08 -14.04
N GLU A 16 11.02 -3.76 -13.06
CA GLU A 16 12.29 -3.05 -13.23
C GLU A 16 13.44 -3.99 -12.85
N SER A 17 14.25 -4.34 -13.84
CA SER A 17 15.36 -5.29 -13.66
C SER A 17 16.65 -4.61 -13.16
N ASP A 18 16.78 -3.29 -13.32
CA ASP A 18 17.90 -2.52 -12.82
C ASP A 18 17.64 -2.10 -11.35
N PRO A 19 18.36 -2.69 -10.37
CA PRO A 19 18.13 -2.41 -8.96
C PRO A 19 18.49 -0.96 -8.58
N VAL A 20 19.38 -0.29 -9.32
CA VAL A 20 19.76 1.10 -9.06
C VAL A 20 18.63 2.02 -9.49
N LYS A 21 18.07 1.81 -10.69
CA LYS A 21 16.91 2.58 -11.15
C LYS A 21 15.70 2.36 -10.27
N TRP A 22 15.44 1.11 -9.88
CA TRP A 22 14.38 0.81 -8.93
C TRP A 22 14.61 1.53 -7.60
N GLY A 23 15.82 1.49 -7.04
CA GLY A 23 16.13 2.13 -5.76
C GLY A 23 15.93 3.66 -5.81
N GLN A 24 16.44 4.30 -6.87
CA GLN A 24 16.25 5.73 -7.11
C GLN A 24 14.77 6.08 -7.21
N TRP A 25 13.99 5.32 -8.00
CA TRP A 25 12.56 5.53 -8.11
C TRP A 25 11.86 5.31 -6.76
N PHE A 26 12.23 4.25 -6.03
CA PHE A 26 11.62 3.90 -4.76
C PHE A 26 11.80 4.99 -3.70
N GLU A 27 12.96 5.63 -3.67
CA GLU A 27 13.30 6.68 -2.70
C GLU A 27 12.54 7.99 -2.93
N VAL A 28 12.22 8.35 -4.19
CA VAL A 28 11.76 9.71 -4.52
C VAL A 28 10.39 9.77 -5.19
N SER A 29 9.82 8.63 -5.61
CA SER A 29 8.59 8.62 -6.40
C SER A 29 7.35 8.80 -5.53
N GLU A 30 6.62 9.89 -5.77
CA GLU A 30 5.31 10.15 -5.18
C GLU A 30 4.24 9.16 -5.68
N GLU A 31 4.45 8.50 -6.84
CA GLU A 31 3.52 7.48 -7.35
C GLU A 31 3.40 6.27 -6.43
N ARG A 32 4.33 6.10 -5.48
CA ARG A 32 4.23 5.07 -4.45
C ARG A 32 3.12 5.32 -3.43
N TYR A 33 2.69 6.57 -3.25
CA TYR A 33 1.64 6.92 -2.29
C TYR A 33 0.30 6.95 -2.99
N ILE A 34 -0.47 5.86 -2.87
CA ILE A 34 -1.73 5.68 -3.58
C ILE A 34 -2.84 6.53 -2.98
N LYS A 35 -2.94 6.54 -1.64
CA LYS A 35 -3.97 7.28 -0.91
C LYS A 35 -3.55 7.48 0.54
N SER A 36 -3.86 8.64 1.11
CA SER A 36 -3.71 8.88 2.54
C SER A 36 -4.82 9.77 3.08
N ASP A 37 -5.38 9.35 4.21
CA ASP A 37 -6.41 10.08 4.96
C ASP A 37 -5.94 10.24 6.42
N LYS A 38 -6.16 11.41 7.02
CA LYS A 38 -5.78 11.71 8.42
C LYS A 38 -7.00 12.12 9.25
N PHE A 39 -7.09 11.57 10.46
CA PHE A 39 -8.16 11.83 11.41
C PHE A 39 -7.56 12.15 12.79
N GLY A 40 -7.19 13.40 13.04
CA GLY A 40 -6.41 13.77 14.24
C GLY A 40 -5.04 13.06 14.20
N ASP A 41 -4.72 12.30 15.25
CA ASP A 41 -3.47 11.55 15.35
C ASP A 41 -3.48 10.20 14.62
N ILE A 42 -4.62 9.82 14.01
CA ILE A 42 -4.76 8.58 13.24
C ILE A 42 -4.48 8.85 11.76
N GLN A 43 -3.69 8.00 11.12
CA GLN A 43 -3.44 8.04 9.68
C GLN A 43 -3.78 6.71 9.02
N VAL A 44 -4.54 6.75 7.93
CA VAL A 44 -4.70 5.63 7.01
C VAL A 44 -3.83 5.90 5.80
N SER A 45 -2.99 4.96 5.42
CA SER A 45 -2.08 5.09 4.27
C SER A 45 -2.11 3.84 3.41
N THR A 46 -2.30 4.03 2.11
CA THR A 46 -2.15 2.98 1.11
C THR A 46 -0.96 3.29 0.22
N VAL A 47 -0.04 2.33 0.12
CA VAL A 47 1.23 2.50 -0.60
C VAL A 47 1.47 1.34 -1.58
N PHE A 48 2.32 1.62 -2.56
CA PHE A 48 2.95 0.62 -3.40
C PHE A 48 4.30 0.19 -2.81
N LEU A 49 4.46 -1.12 -2.64
CA LEU A 49 5.56 -1.76 -1.91
C LEU A 49 6.84 -1.91 -2.74
N GLY A 50 6.74 -1.88 -4.08
CA GLY A 50 7.89 -2.01 -4.99
C GLY A 50 8.56 -3.39 -5.04
N ILE A 51 8.24 -4.29 -4.11
CA ILE A 51 8.66 -5.69 -4.07
C ILE A 51 7.50 -6.57 -3.65
N ASP A 52 7.52 -7.82 -4.11
CA ASP A 52 6.49 -8.80 -3.81
C ASP A 52 6.54 -9.24 -2.34
N HIS A 53 5.46 -8.98 -1.61
CA HIS A 53 5.26 -9.44 -0.23
C HIS A 53 4.45 -10.75 -0.14
N GLY A 54 4.14 -11.37 -1.28
CA GLY A 54 3.54 -12.69 -1.36
C GLY A 54 4.52 -13.80 -0.96
N PHE A 55 3.99 -14.90 -0.44
CA PHE A 55 4.79 -16.08 -0.11
C PHE A 55 4.81 -17.13 -1.22
N ASN A 56 3.87 -17.04 -2.18
CA ASN A 56 3.75 -17.95 -3.30
C ASN A 56 4.08 -17.22 -4.61
N GLU A 57 5.17 -17.63 -5.26
CA GLU A 57 5.63 -17.05 -6.53
C GLU A 57 4.74 -17.43 -7.73
N GLU A 58 3.82 -18.39 -7.55
CA GLU A 58 2.81 -18.77 -8.57
C GLU A 58 1.57 -17.86 -8.54
N GLU A 59 1.37 -17.09 -7.47
CA GLU A 59 0.26 -16.14 -7.34
C GLU A 59 0.66 -14.75 -7.86
N PRO A 60 -0.33 -13.89 -8.22
CA PRO A 60 -0.04 -12.49 -8.55
C PRO A 60 0.74 -11.80 -7.42
N PRO A 61 1.73 -10.94 -7.75
CA PRO A 61 2.59 -10.33 -6.74
C PRO A 61 1.78 -9.39 -5.84
N VAL A 62 2.05 -9.46 -4.54
CA VAL A 62 1.43 -8.59 -3.54
C VAL A 62 2.23 -7.31 -3.43
N LEU A 63 1.74 -6.25 -4.07
CA LEU A 63 2.48 -5.01 -4.31
C LEU A 63 1.87 -3.77 -3.66
N PHE A 64 0.74 -3.91 -3.00
CA PHE A 64 0.08 -2.81 -2.31
C PHE A 64 -0.22 -3.16 -0.86
N GLU A 65 -0.21 -2.15 0.00
CA GLU A 65 -0.53 -2.30 1.42
C GLU A 65 -1.33 -1.10 1.89
N THR A 66 -2.39 -1.36 2.65
CA THR A 66 -3.12 -0.36 3.44
C THR A 66 -2.79 -0.60 4.90
N MET A 67 -2.38 0.46 5.60
CA MET A 67 -2.06 0.41 7.03
C MET A 67 -2.72 1.57 7.79
N ILE A 68 -3.15 1.29 9.02
CA ILE A 68 -3.60 2.31 9.98
C ILE A 68 -2.48 2.54 11.00
N PHE A 69 -2.16 3.81 11.25
CA PHE A 69 -1.23 4.25 12.27
C PHE A 69 -1.98 5.06 13.34
N GLY A 70 -1.87 4.66 14.60
CA GLY A 70 -2.55 5.24 15.74
C GLY A 70 -4.02 4.79 15.92
N GLY A 71 -4.62 5.19 17.04
CA GLY A 71 -6.01 4.85 17.38
C GLY A 71 -6.21 3.42 17.89
N GLU A 72 -7.47 2.99 17.98
CA GLU A 72 -7.85 1.63 18.40
C GLU A 72 -7.39 0.57 17.38
N HIS A 73 -7.37 0.93 16.10
CA HIS A 73 -7.00 0.04 15.00
C HIS A 73 -5.52 0.20 14.57
N ASP A 74 -4.65 0.69 15.45
CA ASP A 74 -3.22 0.80 15.16
C ASP A 74 -2.64 -0.54 14.69
N GLN A 75 -1.74 -0.48 13.70
CA GLN A 75 -1.12 -1.63 13.04
C GLN A 75 -2.07 -2.54 12.25
N TYR A 76 -3.35 -2.19 12.09
CA TYR A 76 -4.18 -2.83 11.07
C TYR A 76 -3.46 -2.75 9.72
N GLN A 77 -3.34 -3.89 9.05
CA GLN A 77 -2.69 -4.01 7.75
C GLN A 77 -3.44 -5.00 6.87
N GLU A 78 -3.62 -4.65 5.61
CA GLU A 78 -4.07 -5.55 4.55
C GLU A 78 -3.25 -5.29 3.29
N ARG A 79 -3.03 -6.35 2.51
CA ARG A 79 -2.20 -6.30 1.30
C ARG A 79 -2.96 -6.77 0.07
N TYR A 80 -2.59 -6.23 -1.07
CA TYR A 80 -3.34 -6.39 -2.32
C TYR A 80 -2.40 -6.56 -3.52
N THR A 81 -2.93 -7.18 -4.58
CA THR A 81 -2.22 -7.46 -5.83
C THR A 81 -2.50 -6.43 -6.92
N ASP A 82 -3.53 -5.59 -6.75
CA ASP A 82 -3.92 -4.53 -7.68
C ASP A 82 -4.32 -3.23 -6.96
N ILE A 83 -4.27 -2.13 -7.72
CA ILE A 83 -4.50 -0.78 -7.18
C ILE A 83 -5.96 -0.52 -6.79
N GLU A 84 -6.93 -1.14 -7.47
CA GLU A 84 -8.36 -0.88 -7.23
C GLU A 84 -8.84 -1.62 -5.97
N SER A 85 -8.39 -2.85 -5.75
CA SER A 85 -8.60 -3.55 -4.48
C SER A 85 -7.90 -2.84 -3.33
N ALA A 86 -6.70 -2.28 -3.53
CA ALA A 86 -6.01 -1.47 -2.53
C ALA A 86 -6.79 -0.20 -2.14
N LYS A 87 -7.37 0.53 -3.11
CA LYS A 87 -8.25 1.68 -2.85
C LYS A 87 -9.52 1.28 -2.11
N THR A 88 -10.13 0.15 -2.50
CA THR A 88 -11.31 -0.39 -1.79
C THR A 88 -10.97 -0.77 -0.35
N GLY A 89 -9.80 -1.37 -0.14
CA GLY A 89 -9.23 -1.66 1.16
C GLY A 89 -9.00 -0.42 2.02
N HIS A 90 -8.47 0.64 1.42
CA HIS A 90 -8.32 1.95 2.05
C HIS A 90 -9.66 2.47 2.56
N ASP A 91 -10.69 2.44 1.73
CA ASP A 91 -12.01 2.95 2.12
C ASP A 91 -12.59 2.15 3.30
N LYS A 92 -12.36 0.83 3.35
CA LYS A 92 -12.73 0.00 4.50
C LYS A 92 -11.97 0.42 5.76
N ALA A 93 -10.66 0.62 5.67
CA ALA A 93 -9.83 1.06 6.80
C ALA A 93 -10.28 2.43 7.33
N VAL A 94 -10.62 3.37 6.44
CA VAL A 94 -11.21 4.66 6.80
C VAL A 94 -12.55 4.48 7.54
N GLN A 95 -13.41 3.55 7.11
CA GLN A 95 -14.67 3.28 7.80
C GLN A 95 -14.45 2.69 9.20
N LEU A 96 -13.41 1.88 9.41
CA LEU A 96 -13.04 1.39 10.75
C LEU A 96 -12.70 2.56 11.68
N VAL A 97 -11.79 3.44 11.24
CA VAL A 97 -11.39 4.64 12.01
C VAL A 97 -12.58 5.58 12.28
N LYS A 98 -13.48 5.74 11.32
CA LYS A 98 -14.67 6.59 11.51
C LYS A 98 -15.65 6.03 12.54
N LYS A 99 -15.81 4.70 12.61
CA LYS A 99 -16.66 4.04 13.62
C LYS A 99 -16.08 4.15 15.02
N GLU A 100 -14.75 4.05 15.16
CA GLU A 100 -14.06 4.31 16.43
C GLU A 100 -14.38 5.72 16.96
N LYS A 101 -14.37 6.72 16.08
CA LYS A 101 -14.67 8.11 16.44
C LYS A 101 -16.16 8.44 16.61
N GLY A 102 -17.05 7.48 16.37
CA GLY A 102 -18.48 7.73 16.19
C GLY A 102 -19.37 6.54 16.58
N GLY A 103 -19.24 6.10 17.83
CA GLY A 103 -20.43 5.73 18.60
C GLY A 103 -21.20 6.99 18.98
N ASP A 104 -21.91 7.56 18.00
CA ASP A 104 -22.89 8.65 18.18
C ASP A 104 -24.28 8.14 17.76
#